data_AF-A0AAP8CNR5-F1
#
_entry.id   AF-A0AAP8CNR5-F1
#
_cell.length_a   1.000
_cell.length_b   1.000
_cell.length_c   1.000
_cell.angle_alpha   90.00
_cell.angle_beta   90.00
_cell.angle_gamma   90.00
#
_symmetry.space_group_name_H-M   'P 1'
#
loop_
_entity.id
_entity.type
_entity.pdbx_description
1 polymer ?
#
loop_
_entity_poly.entity_id
_entity_poly.type
_entity_poly.pdbx_seq_one_letter_code
_entity_poly.pdbx_strand_id
1 'polypeptide(L)'
;MEMISECGMALFLFGNKEKDGKIVLADGLEEEYKIAERQELVRLPINVTGYKTKNLSEQYNEEINIQFKEKILKMYNEINEYKCDFSNKQSIDELVQKIVNLVIEIKKTK
;
A
#
# COMPACT_ATOMS: atom_id res chain seq x y z
N MET A 1 -13.09 12.57 -10.55
CA MET A 1 -12.57 11.33 -9.94
C MET A 1 -12.56 10.20 -10.98
N GLU A 2 -11.92 10.44 -12.13
CA GLU A 2 -11.89 9.49 -13.26
C GLU A 2 -10.76 8.45 -13.12
N MET A 3 -9.72 8.76 -12.35
CA MET A 3 -8.51 7.93 -12.29
C MET A 3 -8.67 6.59 -11.55
N ILE A 4 -9.59 6.48 -10.58
CA ILE A 4 -9.73 5.25 -9.78
C ILE A 4 -10.80 4.31 -10.38
N SER A 5 -11.77 4.84 -11.13
CA SER A 5 -12.85 4.05 -11.72
C SER A 5 -12.41 3.02 -12.76
N GLU A 6 -11.21 3.15 -13.33
CA GLU A 6 -10.66 2.21 -14.30
C GLU A 6 -9.67 1.20 -13.67
N CYS A 7 -9.38 1.33 -12.38
CA CYS A 7 -8.42 0.50 -11.67
C CYS A 7 -9.11 -0.73 -11.05
N GLY A 8 -8.38 -1.84 -10.93
CA GLY A 8 -8.81 -3.02 -10.14
C GLY A 8 -8.11 -3.12 -8.78
N MET A 9 -7.15 -2.23 -8.52
CA MET A 9 -6.26 -2.23 -7.37
C MET A 9 -5.72 -0.81 -7.12
N ALA A 10 -5.57 -0.44 -5.85
CA ALA A 10 -4.92 0.78 -5.40
C ALA A 10 -3.75 0.45 -4.46
N LEU A 11 -2.55 0.91 -4.81
CA LEU A 11 -1.34 0.83 -3.99
C LEU A 11 -1.15 2.15 -3.25
N PHE A 12 -1.03 2.10 -1.93
CA PHE A 12 -0.82 3.29 -1.10
C PHE A 12 0.61 3.27 -0.55
N LEU A 13 1.34 4.35 -0.79
CA LEU A 13 2.76 4.52 -0.43
C LEU A 13 2.92 5.86 0.30
N PHE A 14 3.71 5.87 1.38
CA PHE A 14 4.01 7.06 2.18
C PHE A 14 2.76 7.78 2.73
N GLY A 15 2.41 8.94 2.18
CA GLY A 15 1.30 9.78 2.67
C GLY A 15 1.74 10.86 3.66
N ASN A 16 2.75 11.63 3.28
CA ASN A 16 3.18 12.84 3.97
C ASN A 16 3.22 14.02 3.02
N LYS A 17 3.10 15.23 3.57
CA LYS A 17 3.20 16.50 2.85
C LYS A 17 4.03 17.48 3.65
N GLU A 18 4.67 18.42 2.96
CA GLU A 18 5.25 19.59 3.61
C GLU A 18 4.15 20.63 3.86
N LYS A 19 4.08 21.13 5.09
CA LYS A 19 3.22 22.24 5.48
C LYS A 19 3.99 23.14 6.43
N ASP A 20 4.21 24.38 6.04
CA ASP A 20 4.94 25.39 6.82
C ASP A 20 6.34 24.91 7.26
N GLY A 21 7.08 24.28 6.34
CA GLY A 21 8.42 23.74 6.59
C GLY A 21 8.46 22.50 7.49
N LYS A 22 7.31 21.90 7.81
CA LYS A 22 7.21 20.66 8.59
C LYS A 22 6.61 19.54 7.76
N ILE A 23 7.13 18.33 7.94
CA ILE A 23 6.53 17.12 7.38
C ILE A 23 5.35 16.70 8.26
N VAL A 24 4.15 16.68 7.68
CA VAL A 24 2.91 16.26 8.33
C VAL A 24 2.24 15.15 7.53
N LEU A 25 1.31 14.42 8.15
CA LEU A 25 0.55 13.38 7.45
C LEU A 25 -0.36 14.01 6.37
N ALA A 26 -0.46 13.33 5.22
CA ALA A 26 -1.31 13.76 4.13
C ALA A 26 -2.71 13.16 4.26
N ASP A 27 -3.66 13.96 4.72
CA ASP A 27 -5.05 13.53 4.95
C ASP A 27 -5.73 13.00 3.68
N GLY A 28 -5.40 13.57 2.52
CA GLY A 28 -5.94 13.15 1.23
C GLY A 28 -5.68 11.68 0.88
N LEU A 29 -4.61 11.06 1.42
CA LEU A 29 -4.36 9.63 1.17
C LEU A 29 -5.44 8.74 1.78
N GLU A 30 -6.02 9.13 2.92
CA GLU A 30 -7.14 8.39 3.51
C GLU A 30 -8.45 8.58 2.74
N GLU A 31 -8.66 9.77 2.16
CA GLU A 31 -9.79 10.01 1.28
C GLU A 31 -9.74 9.11 0.05
N GLU A 32 -8.58 8.98 -0.59
CA GLU A 32 -8.35 8.07 -1.71
C GLU A 32 -8.50 6.60 -1.30
N TYR A 33 -8.07 6.22 -0.09
CA TYR A 33 -8.29 4.87 0.44
C TYR A 33 -9.78 4.53 0.54
N LYS A 34 -10.57 5.46 1.10
CA LYS A 34 -12.02 5.30 1.22
C LYS A 34 -12.72 5.35 -0.14
N ILE A 35 -12.19 6.07 -1.12
CA ILE A 35 -12.70 6.02 -2.51
C ILE A 35 -12.46 4.62 -3.10
N ALA A 36 -11.24 4.09 -2.99
CA ALA A 36 -10.89 2.76 -3.47
C ALA A 36 -11.73 1.66 -2.80
N GLU A 37 -12.03 1.81 -1.51
CA GLU A 37 -12.97 0.95 -0.78
C GLU A 37 -14.36 0.95 -1.39
N ARG A 38 -14.95 2.13 -1.60
CA ARG A 38 -16.29 2.27 -2.18
C ARG A 38 -16.38 1.75 -3.62
N GLN A 39 -15.25 1.67 -4.31
CA GLN A 39 -15.14 1.09 -5.65
C GLN A 39 -14.74 -0.39 -5.64
N GLU A 40 -14.71 -1.03 -4.47
CA GLU A 40 -14.39 -2.45 -4.27
C GLU A 40 -13.01 -2.83 -4.83
N LEU A 41 -12.07 -1.88 -4.83
CA LEU A 41 -10.72 -2.14 -5.29
C LEU A 41 -9.95 -2.98 -4.28
N VAL A 42 -8.98 -3.75 -4.79
CA VAL A 42 -7.95 -4.33 -3.94
C VAL A 42 -7.09 -3.19 -3.37
N ARG A 43 -7.07 -3.03 -2.05
CA ARG A 43 -6.36 -1.96 -1.36
C ARG A 43 -5.07 -2.49 -0.75
N LEU A 44 -3.93 -1.92 -1.14
CA LEU A 44 -2.60 -2.35 -0.71
C LEU A 44 -1.81 -1.21 -0.08
N PRO A 45 -2.00 -0.91 1.22
CA PRO A 45 -1.14 0.02 1.93
C PRO A 45 0.19 -0.63 2.31
N ILE A 46 1.29 -0.18 1.69
CA ILE A 46 2.61 -0.76 1.90
C ILE A 46 3.25 -0.16 3.18
N ASN A 47 3.07 -0.85 4.31
CA ASN A 47 3.41 -0.36 5.65
C ASN A 47 4.86 0.11 5.79
N VAL A 48 5.81 -0.59 5.14
CA VAL A 48 7.24 -0.26 5.19
C VAL A 48 7.56 1.17 4.70
N THR A 49 6.67 1.79 3.91
CA THR A 49 6.83 3.19 3.47
C THR A 49 6.45 4.24 4.53
N GLY A 50 5.86 3.83 5.66
CA GLY A 50 5.59 4.70 6.80
C GLY A 50 4.45 5.71 6.58
N TYR A 51 4.50 6.80 7.35
CA TYR A 51 3.54 7.92 7.32
C TYR A 51 2.07 7.48 7.32
N LYS A 52 1.20 8.13 6.57
CA LYS A 52 -0.24 7.87 6.59
C LYS A 52 -0.55 6.45 6.11
N THR A 53 0.23 5.90 5.19
CA THR A 53 0.12 4.50 4.74
C THR A 53 0.27 3.52 5.92
N LYS A 54 1.21 3.76 6.83
CA LYS A 54 1.35 2.93 8.04
C LYS A 54 0.07 2.98 8.89
N ASN A 55 -0.45 4.19 9.15
CA ASN A 55 -1.71 4.35 9.87
C ASN A 55 -2.86 3.59 9.20
N LEU A 56 -2.99 3.67 7.87
CA LEU A 56 -4.00 2.93 7.11
C LEU A 56 -3.83 1.42 7.25
N SER A 57 -2.60 0.92 7.11
CA SER A 57 -2.31 -0.52 7.22
C SER A 57 -2.65 -1.09 8.61
N GLU A 58 -2.44 -0.31 9.67
CA GLU A 58 -2.75 -0.68 11.04
C GLU A 58 -4.26 -0.56 11.32
N GLN A 59 -4.89 0.53 10.87
CA GLN A 59 -6.30 0.82 11.10
C GLN A 59 -7.24 -0.16 10.39
N TYR A 60 -6.89 -0.59 9.17
CA TYR A 60 -7.73 -1.45 8.32
C TYR A 60 -7.15 -2.87 8.17
N ASN A 61 -6.33 -3.32 9.12
CA ASN A 61 -5.60 -4.59 9.02
C ASN A 61 -6.51 -5.82 8.77
N GLU A 62 -7.62 -5.92 9.49
CA GLU A 62 -8.59 -7.01 9.35
C GLU A 62 -9.22 -7.00 7.96
N GLU A 63 -9.67 -5.83 7.50
CA GLU A 63 -10.25 -5.65 6.16
C GLU A 63 -9.24 -5.91 5.03
N ILE A 64 -7.97 -5.60 5.24
CA ILE A 64 -6.90 -5.91 4.28
C ILE A 64 -6.66 -7.42 4.23
N ASN A 65 -6.61 -8.09 5.37
CA ASN A 65 -6.32 -9.51 5.43
C ASN A 65 -7.40 -10.36 4.74
N ILE A 66 -8.68 -9.99 4.87
CA ILE A 66 -9.78 -10.72 4.23
C ILE A 66 -9.82 -10.58 2.70
N GLN A 67 -9.10 -9.61 2.12
CA GLN A 67 -9.01 -9.46 0.65
C GLN A 67 -8.18 -10.57 0.00
N PHE A 68 -7.40 -11.32 0.77
CA PHE A 68 -6.36 -12.20 0.25
C PHE A 68 -6.51 -13.65 0.71
N LYS A 69 -6.18 -14.57 -0.20
CA LYS A 69 -5.91 -15.98 0.15
C LYS A 69 -4.53 -16.10 0.82
N GLU A 70 -4.32 -17.21 1.52
CA GLU A 70 -3.11 -17.49 2.31
C GLU A 70 -1.79 -17.14 1.60
N LYS A 71 -1.63 -17.54 0.33
CA LYS A 71 -0.42 -17.25 -0.45
C LYS A 71 -0.17 -15.74 -0.62
N ILE A 72 -1.19 -14.98 -1.00
CA ILE A 72 -1.07 -13.54 -1.25
C ILE A 72 -0.87 -12.80 0.08
N LEU A 73 -1.60 -13.22 1.12
CA LEU A 73 -1.45 -12.67 2.46
C LEU A 73 -0.02 -12.85 2.99
N LYS A 74 0.58 -14.03 2.78
CA LYS A 74 1.99 -14.29 3.12
C LYS A 74 2.94 -13.33 2.40
N MET A 75 2.79 -13.18 1.08
CA MET A 75 3.64 -12.25 0.29
C MET A 75 3.48 -10.80 0.76
N TYR A 76 2.26 -10.38 1.08
CA TYR A 76 1.99 -9.05 1.60
C TYR A 76 2.63 -8.81 2.98
N ASN A 77 2.55 -9.80 3.87
CA ASN A 77 3.20 -9.74 5.18
C ASN A 77 4.73 -9.69 5.06
N GLU A 78 5.31 -10.50 4.16
CA GLU A 78 6.76 -10.46 3.87
C GLU A 78 7.23 -9.07 3.38
N ILE A 79 6.40 -8.32 2.65
CA ILE A 79 6.69 -6.93 2.27
C ILE A 79 6.64 -6.01 3.49
N ASN A 80 5.63 -6.17 4.34
CA ASN A 80 5.44 -5.31 5.51
C ASN A 80 6.47 -5.56 6.62
N GLU A 81 7.05 -6.75 6.67
CA GLU A 81 8.16 -7.12 7.57
C GLU A 81 9.54 -6.77 6.98
N TYR A 82 9.62 -6.44 5.68
CA TYR A 82 10.87 -6.07 5.03
C TYR A 82 11.43 -4.77 5.61
N LYS A 83 12.68 -4.81 6.07
CA LYS A 83 13.37 -3.62 6.59
C LYS A 83 14.06 -2.90 5.43
N CYS A 84 13.33 -2.03 4.76
CA CYS A 84 13.87 -1.24 3.66
C CYS A 84 14.79 -0.12 4.19
N ASP A 85 16.00 -0.04 3.65
CA ASP A 85 16.87 1.13 3.77
C ASP A 85 16.64 2.06 2.57
N PHE A 86 15.85 3.12 2.77
CA PHE A 86 15.54 4.10 1.71
C PHE A 86 16.73 4.98 1.29
N SER A 87 17.89 4.84 1.93
CA SER A 87 19.14 5.45 1.46
C SER A 87 19.94 4.53 0.54
N ASN A 88 19.57 3.25 0.47
CA ASN A 88 20.24 2.22 -0.31
C ASN A 88 19.41 1.79 -1.52
N LYS A 89 19.93 2.04 -2.72
CA LYS A 89 19.25 1.67 -3.98
C LYS A 89 18.91 0.18 -4.07
N GLN A 90 19.83 -0.71 -3.69
CA GLN A 90 19.57 -2.15 -3.76
C GLN A 90 18.41 -2.56 -2.85
N SER A 91 18.32 -1.98 -1.65
CA SER A 91 17.21 -2.26 -0.74
C SER A 91 15.87 -1.77 -1.30
N ILE A 92 15.86 -0.63 -1.98
CA ILE A 92 14.67 -0.12 -2.69
C ILE A 92 14.31 -1.05 -3.85
N ASP A 93 15.28 -1.47 -4.67
CA ASP A 93 15.05 -2.37 -5.81
C ASP A 93 14.45 -3.71 -5.33
N GLU A 94 14.94 -4.25 -4.21
CA GLU A 94 14.38 -5.45 -3.57
C GLU A 94 12.92 -5.25 -3.10
N LEU A 95 12.62 -4.11 -2.46
CA LEU A 95 11.25 -3.77 -2.04
C LEU A 95 10.32 -3.68 -3.26
N VAL A 96 10.73 -2.94 -4.29
CA VAL A 96 9.96 -2.79 -5.53
C VAL A 96 9.71 -4.15 -6.18
N GLN A 97 10.72 -5.02 -6.25
CA GLN A 97 10.57 -6.36 -6.81
C GLN A 97 9.55 -7.20 -6.04
N LYS A 98 9.56 -7.13 -4.71
CA LYS A 98 8.56 -7.82 -3.87
C LYS A 98 7.15 -7.31 -4.15
N ILE A 99 6.96 -5.99 -4.22
CA ILE A 99 5.66 -5.37 -4.53
C ILE A 99 5.18 -5.79 -5.93
N VAL A 100 6.04 -5.73 -6.94
CA VAL A 100 5.71 -6.16 -8.31
C VAL A 100 5.30 -7.64 -8.34
N ASN A 101 6.02 -8.51 -7.64
CA ASN A 101 5.69 -9.92 -7.55
C ASN A 101 4.31 -10.15 -6.89
N LEU A 102 4.00 -9.40 -5.82
CA LEU A 102 2.68 -9.43 -5.18
C LEU A 102 1.57 -9.03 -6.18
N VAL A 103 1.74 -7.92 -6.89
CA VAL A 103 0.77 -7.43 -7.89
C VAL A 103 0.54 -8.46 -8.99
N ILE A 104 1.62 -9.06 -9.52
CA ILE A 104 1.54 -10.13 -10.52
C ILE A 104 0.75 -11.33 -9.99
N GLU A 105 0.97 -11.72 -8.73
CA GLU A 105 0.29 -12.87 -8.14
C GLU A 105 -1.21 -12.61 -7.90
N ILE A 106 -1.56 -11.40 -7.45
CA ILE A 106 -2.97 -10.99 -7.32
C ILE A 106 -3.66 -11.03 -8.69
N LYS A 107 -3.00 -10.53 -9.75
CA LYS A 107 -3.55 -10.53 -11.11
C LYS A 107 -3.84 -11.94 -11.65
N LYS A 108 -3.08 -12.97 -11.26
CA LYS A 108 -3.34 -14.36 -11.71
C LYS A 108 -4.59 -14.97 -11.07
N THR A 109 -5.05 -14.39 -9.97
CA THR A 109 -6.10 -14.97 -9.13
C THR A 109 -7.47 -14.34 -9.38
N LYS A 110 -7.52 -13.26 -10.16
CA LYS A 110 -8.74 -12.59 -10.65
C LYS A 110 -8.85 -12.78 -12.15
#